data_AF-A0A662SPD6-F1
#
_entry.id   AF-A0A662SPD6-F1
#
_cell.length_a   1.000
_cell.length_b   1.000
_cell.length_c   1.000
_cell.angle_alpha   90.00
_cell.angle_beta   90.00
_cell.angle_gamma   90.00
#
_symmetry.space_group_name_H-M   'P 1'
#
loop_
_entity.id
_entity.type
_entity.pdbx_description
1 polymer ?
#
loop_
_entity_poly.entity_id
_entity_poly.type
_entity_poly.pdbx_seq_one_letter_code
_entity_poly.pdbx_strand_id
1 'polypeptide(L)' 'MSISGLTYRGIDQVKGPLVIMRGVPDAKYGEVVKIFTEEGREWTGQVLEAGKDMVI' A
#
# COMPACT_ATOMS: atom_id res chain seq x y z
N MET A 1 11.66 12.35 -6.70
CA MET A 1 11.83 11.82 -5.33
C MET A 1 12.35 10.40 -5.44
N SER A 2 13.53 10.08 -4.90
CA SER A 2 14.04 8.71 -4.92
C SER A 2 13.42 7.93 -3.77
N ILE A 3 12.34 7.20 -4.05
CA ILE A 3 11.84 6.18 -3.13
C ILE A 3 12.80 5.00 -3.29
N SER A 4 13.57 4.67 -2.25
CA SER A 4 14.32 3.41 -2.22
C SER A 4 13.38 2.31 -1.74
N GLY A 5 12.85 1.50 -2.66
CA GLY A 5 11.92 0.43 -2.34
C GLY A 5 11.10 -0.03 -3.56
N LEU A 6 10.24 -1.02 -3.37
CA LEU A 6 9.28 -1.45 -4.38
C LEU A 6 8.08 -0.48 -4.39
N THR A 7 7.62 -0.11 -5.59
CA THR A 7 6.45 0.74 -5.75
C THR A 7 5.36 -0.02 -6.50
N TYR A 8 4.17 -0.04 -5.92
CA TYR A 8 2.98 -0.63 -6.49
C TYR A 8 1.97 0.46 -6.82
N ARG A 9 1.19 0.24 -7.88
CA ARG A 9 0.13 1.17 -8.33
C ARG A 9 -1.15 0.38 -8.54
N GLY A 10 -2.29 1.06 -8.38
CA GLY A 10 -3.61 0.46 -8.53
C GLY A 10 -4.19 0.02 -7.18
N ILE A 11 -4.78 0.97 -6.48
CA ILE A 11 -5.63 0.67 -5.32
C ILE A 11 -6.89 -0.03 -5.85
N ASP A 12 -7.22 -1.20 -5.30
CA ASP A 12 -8.45 -1.92 -5.65
C ASP A 12 -9.66 -1.23 -5.04
N GLN A 13 -9.59 -0.94 -3.73
CA GLN A 13 -10.69 -0.35 -2.97
C GLN A 13 -10.17 0.50 -1.80
N VAL A 14 -10.94 1.50 -1.41
CA VAL A 14 -10.76 2.26 -0.16
C VAL A 14 -12.02 2.12 0.68
N LYS A 15 -11.88 1.63 1.92
CA LYS A 15 -12.99 1.43 2.85
C LYS A 15 -12.69 2.14 4.16
N GLY A 16 -13.12 3.39 4.27
CA GLY A 16 -12.79 4.25 5.41
C GLY A 16 -11.27 4.41 5.54
N PRO A 17 -10.65 4.01 6.66
CA PRO A 17 -9.19 4.11 6.83
C PRO A 17 -8.41 2.99 6.13
N LEU A 18 -9.08 1.97 5.58
CA LEU A 18 -8.43 0.81 4.97
C LEU A 18 -8.22 1.01 3.47
N VAL A 19 -7.02 0.72 3.00
CA VAL A 19 -6.66 0.70 1.57
C VAL A 19 -6.39 -0.74 1.19
N ILE A 20 -7.11 -1.24 0.17
CA ILE A 20 -6.99 -2.61 -0.28
C ILE A 20 -6.29 -2.63 -1.63
N MET A 21 -5.24 -3.43 -1.76
CA MET A 21 -4.46 -3.60 -2.98
C MET A 21 -4.35 -5.06 -3.39
N ARG A 22 -4.14 -5.30 -4.70
CA ARG A 22 -3.87 -6.63 -5.27
C ARG A 22 -2.50 -6.63 -5.93
N GLY A 23 -1.90 -7.80 -6.07
CA GLY A 23 -0.64 -7.96 -6.78
C GLY A 23 0.55 -7.31 -6.07
N VAL A 24 0.58 -7.39 -4.74
CA VAL A 24 1.68 -6.87 -3.90
C VAL A 24 2.36 -8.05 -3.17
N PRO A 25 3.07 -8.94 -3.90
CA PRO A 25 3.55 -10.21 -3.36
C PRO A 25 4.64 -10.06 -2.29
N ASP A 26 5.35 -8.93 -2.27
CA ASP A 26 6.46 -8.69 -1.35
C ASP A 26 6.02 -7.98 -0.05
N ALA A 27 4.74 -7.59 0.08
CA ALA A 27 4.25 -6.95 1.30
C ALA A 27 4.23 -7.92 2.48
N LYS A 28 4.60 -7.41 3.65
CA LYS A 28 4.63 -8.18 4.90
C LYS A 28 3.77 -7.53 5.96
N TYR A 29 3.09 -8.36 6.74
CA TYR A 29 2.34 -7.91 7.91
C TYR A 29 3.20 -7.03 8.82
N GLY A 30 2.65 -5.88 9.23
CA GLY A 30 3.29 -4.93 10.11
C GLY A 30 4.28 -3.98 9.44
N GLU A 31 4.55 -4.12 8.14
CA GLU A 31 5.43 -3.22 7.38
C GLU A 31 4.84 -1.81 7.31
N VAL A 32 5.69 -0.80 7.48
CA VAL A 32 5.32 0.61 7.31
C VAL A 32 5.43 0.98 5.84
N VAL A 33 4.34 1.52 5.28
CA VAL A 33 4.26 1.89 3.87
C VAL A 33 3.99 3.38 3.70
N LYS A 34 4.35 3.90 2.53
CA LYS A 34 4.00 5.26 2.11
C LYS A 34 3.05 5.21 0.93
N ILE A 35 2.00 6.01 0.98
CA ILE A 35 0.98 6.15 -0.07
C ILE A 35 1.12 7.54 -0.66
N PHE A 36 1.26 7.61 -1.99
CA PHE A 36 1.38 8.86 -2.73
C PHE A 36 0.18 9.05 -3.65
N THR A 37 -0.38 10.26 -3.71
CA THR A 37 -1.35 10.63 -4.75
C THR A 37 -0.68 11.32 -5.93
N GLU A 38 -1.40 11.38 -7.04
CA GLU A 38 -1.03 12.20 -8.20
C GLU A 38 -0.97 13.70 -7.85
N GLU A 39 -1.72 14.14 -6.84
CA GLU A 39 -1.70 15.50 -6.30
C GLU A 39 -0.48 15.78 -5.41
N GLY A 40 0.39 14.78 -5.19
CA GLY A 40 1.60 14.91 -4.38
C GLY A 40 1.37 14.81 -2.87
N ARG A 41 0.20 14.35 -2.41
CA ARG A 41 -0.04 14.07 -0.99
C ARG A 41 0.66 12.77 -0.60
N GLU A 42 1.15 12.74 0.63
CA GLU A 42 1.83 11.59 1.23
C GLU A 42 1.12 11.19 2.52
N TRP A 43 0.86 9.89 2.67
CA TRP A 43 0.41 9.28 3.93
C TRP A 43 1.30 8.11 4.32
N THR A 44 1.41 7.88 5.62
CA THR A 44 2.04 6.69 6.19
C THR A 44 0.95 5.71 6.61
N GLY A 45 1.14 4.44 6.30
CA GLY A 45 0.26 3.35 6.71
C GLY A 45 1.04 2.16 7.26
N GLN A 46 0.32 1.15 7.72
CA GLN A 46 0.88 -0.12 8.13
C GLN A 46 0.09 -1.25 7.46
N VAL A 47 0.80 -2.25 6.96
CA VAL A 47 0.16 -3.47 6.43
C VAL A 47 -0.51 -4.24 7.58
N LEU A 48 -1.82 -4.39 7.49
CA LEU A 48 -2.67 -5.11 8.44
C LEU A 48 -2.94 -6.55 8.01
N GLU A 49 -2.91 -6.84 6.70
CA GLU A 49 -3.05 -8.19 6.16
C GLU A 49 -2.20 -8.36 4.90
N ALA A 50 -1.51 -9.50 4.77
CA ALA A 50 -0.74 -9.86 3.58
C ALA A 50 -1.12 -11.28 3.13
N GLY A 51 -2.13 -11.37 2.27
CA GLY A 51 -2.60 -12.61 1.66
C GLY A 51 -2.00 -12.86 0.28
N LYS A 52 -2.30 -14.02 -0.32
CA LYS A 52 -1.88 -14.34 -1.69
C LYS A 52 -2.45 -13.39 -2.74
N ASP A 53 -3.70 -12.95 -2.54
CA ASP A 53 -4.46 -12.19 -3.54
C ASP A 53 -4.67 -10.72 -3.17
N MET A 54 -4.71 -10.41 -1.86
CA MET A 54 -4.99 -9.07 -1.36
C MET A 54 -4.07 -8.69 -0.20
N VAL A 55 -3.81 -7.38 -0.14
CA VAL A 55 -3.10 -6.71 0.95
C VAL A 55 -3.99 -5.58 1.46
N ILE A 56 -4.03 -5.42 2.78
CA ILE A 56 -4.77 -4.37 3.49
C ILE A 56 -3.78 -3.57 4.33
#